data_AF-W5LW08-F1
#
_entry.id   AF-W5LW08-F1
#
_cell.length_a   1.000
_cell.length_b   1.000
_cell.length_c   1.000
_cell.angle_alpha   90.00
_cell.angle_beta   90.00
_cell.angle_gamma   90.00
#
_symmetry.space_group_name_H-M   'P 1'
#
loop_
_entity.id
_entity.type
_entity.pdbx_description
1 polymer ?
#
loop_
_entity_poly.entity_id
_entity_poly.type
_entity_poly.pdbx_seq_one_letter_code
_entity_poly.pdbx_strand_id
1 'polypeptide(L)'
;MGMKNNQELLKGFLSGTKDHSSDIQETAGYIKELIRETSSPERCFNLFHCLSELKDKSLMNEFNVTLDKVKRPVQSLSPSQCSALTFFSLLSEKEIDVFNMSEYATSEECVRRLLPVAKITKTLSPGLHPVIM
;
A
#
# COMPACT_ATOMS: atom_id res chain seq x y z
N MET A 1 -19.40 55.80 -1.80
CA MET A 1 -18.34 54.93 -1.27
C MET A 1 -18.72 53.49 -1.62
N GLY A 2 -18.05 52.86 -2.59
CA GLY A 2 -18.44 51.53 -3.08
C GLY A 2 -17.98 50.43 -2.13
N MET A 3 -18.87 49.50 -1.78
CA MET A 3 -18.53 48.33 -0.97
C MET A 3 -17.59 47.42 -1.77
N LYS A 4 -16.43 47.08 -1.19
CA LYS A 4 -15.53 46.10 -1.79
C LYS A 4 -16.26 44.76 -1.92
N ASN A 5 -16.16 44.14 -3.10
CA ASN A 5 -16.74 42.82 -3.34
C ASN A 5 -16.02 41.78 -2.47
N ASN A 6 -16.78 40.93 -1.79
CA ASN A 6 -16.26 39.85 -0.94
C ASN A 6 -15.31 38.91 -1.70
N GLN A 7 -15.45 38.75 -3.02
CA GLN A 7 -14.51 37.98 -3.83
C GLN A 7 -13.11 38.60 -3.93
N GLU A 8 -13.00 39.94 -3.98
CA GLU A 8 -11.70 40.61 -3.99
C GLU A 8 -11.01 40.51 -2.62
N LEU A 9 -11.79 40.60 -1.54
CA LEU A 9 -11.30 40.39 -0.18
C LEU A 9 -10.79 38.95 0.01
N LEU A 10 -11.52 37.96 -0.49
CA LEU A 10 -11.12 36.55 -0.46
C LEU A 10 -9.88 36.28 -1.31
N LYS A 11 -9.75 36.87 -2.50
CA LYS A 11 -8.54 36.73 -3.32
C LYS A 11 -7.30 37.29 -2.60
N GLY A 12 -7.41 38.49 -2.02
CA GLY A 12 -6.32 39.08 -1.24
C GLY A 12 -5.93 38.25 -0.03
N PHE A 13 -6.91 37.63 0.63
CA PHE A 13 -6.69 36.72 1.76
C PHE A 13 -5.98 35.42 1.33
N LEU A 14 -6.45 34.78 0.25
CA LEU A 14 -5.88 33.53 -0.27
C LEU A 14 -4.49 33.70 -0.87
N SER A 15 -4.19 34.86 -1.47
CA SER A 15 -2.85 35.20 -1.99
C SER A 15 -1.77 35.28 -0.90
N GLY A 16 -2.12 35.32 0.39
CA GLY A 16 -1.18 35.24 1.50
C GLY A 16 -0.90 33.82 2.00
N THR A 17 -1.58 32.81 1.44
CA THR A 17 -1.36 31.41 1.83
C THR A 17 -0.07 30.93 1.19
N LYS A 18 0.91 30.57 2.04
CA LYS A 18 2.20 30.06 1.56
C LYS A 18 1.97 28.72 0.86
N ASP A 19 2.55 28.55 -0.33
CA ASP A 19 2.54 27.25 -1.00
C ASP A 19 3.45 26.29 -0.24
N HIS A 20 2.84 25.28 0.38
CA HIS A 20 3.52 24.22 1.11
C HIS A 20 3.70 22.95 0.29
N SER A 21 3.41 22.98 -1.02
CA SER A 21 3.54 21.80 -1.87
C SER A 21 4.96 21.23 -1.85
N SER A 22 5.99 22.07 -1.81
CA SER A 22 7.39 21.62 -1.71
C SER A 22 7.65 20.90 -0.38
N ASP A 23 7.21 21.48 0.74
CA ASP A 23 7.39 20.91 2.08
C ASP A 23 6.65 19.56 2.21
N ILE A 24 5.44 19.46 1.63
CA ILE A 24 4.65 18.23 1.59
C ILE A 24 5.35 17.14 0.78
N GLN A 25 5.94 17.48 -0.36
CA GLN A 25 6.69 16.53 -1.20
C GLN A 25 7.97 16.04 -0.50
N GLU A 26 8.72 16.93 0.15
CA GLU A 26 9.90 16.56 0.94
C GLU A 26 9.54 15.63 2.09
N THR A 27 8.48 15.98 2.84
CA THR A 27 7.94 15.14 3.93
C THR A 27 7.51 13.77 3.43
N ALA A 28 6.78 13.70 2.31
CA ALA A 28 6.40 12.44 1.70
C ALA A 28 7.61 11.61 1.26
N GLY A 29 8.65 12.25 0.72
CA GLY A 29 9.91 11.61 0.39
C GLY A 29 10.58 10.97 1.62
N TYR A 30 10.69 11.72 2.71
CA TYR A 30 11.29 11.23 3.95
C TYR A 30 10.52 10.04 4.55
N ILE A 31 9.18 10.10 4.55
CA ILE A 31 8.35 9.00 5.05
C ILE A 31 8.58 7.72 4.23
N LYS A 32 8.78 7.82 2.92
CA LYS A 32 9.08 6.65 2.07
C LYS A 32 10.41 6.00 2.42
N GLU A 33 11.44 6.79 2.76
CA GLU A 33 12.70 6.23 3.26
C GLU A 33 12.52 5.54 4.61
N LEU A 34 11.76 6.14 5.55
CA LEU A 34 11.46 5.50 6.84
C LEU A 34 10.71 4.17 6.68
N ILE A 35 9.83 4.06 5.68
CA ILE A 35 9.14 2.81 5.34
C ILE A 35 10.13 1.75 4.85
N ARG A 36 11.12 2.12 4.03
CA ARG A 36 12.14 1.19 3.51
C ARG A 36 13.07 0.67 4.61
N GLU A 37 13.30 1.48 5.64
CA GLU A 37 14.19 1.14 6.75
C GLU A 37 13.51 0.39 7.90
N THR A 38 12.19 0.56 8.06
CA THR A 38 11.49 0.01 9.22
C THR A 38 11.20 -1.49 9.11
N SER A 39 11.52 -2.24 10.17
CA SER A 39 11.18 -3.66 10.31
C SER A 39 9.90 -3.91 11.13
N SER A 40 9.31 -2.87 11.74
CA SER A 40 8.07 -3.00 12.53
C SER A 40 6.85 -2.85 11.62
N PRO A 41 5.98 -3.87 11.57
CA PRO A 41 4.73 -3.81 10.80
C PRO A 41 3.82 -2.65 11.23
N GLU A 42 3.69 -2.40 12.53
CA GLU A 42 2.85 -1.35 13.10
C GLU A 42 3.37 0.04 12.73
N ARG A 43 4.69 0.23 12.80
CA ARG A 43 5.33 1.48 12.37
C ARG A 43 5.18 1.70 10.88
N CYS A 44 5.37 0.64 10.08
CA CYS A 44 5.17 0.71 8.64
C CYS A 44 3.74 1.12 8.29
N PHE A 45 2.73 0.49 8.92
CA PHE A 45 1.32 0.82 8.75
C PHE A 45 1.04 2.31 9.03
N ASN A 46 1.52 2.83 10.15
CA ASN A 46 1.31 4.23 10.53
C ASN A 46 1.95 5.20 9.53
N LEU A 47 3.17 4.91 9.06
CA LEU A 47 3.86 5.76 8.07
C LEU A 47 3.14 5.77 6.71
N PHE A 48 2.59 4.63 6.30
CA PHE A 48 1.74 4.57 5.12
C PHE A 48 0.45 5.36 5.28
N HIS A 49 -0.16 5.34 6.46
CA HIS A 49 -1.34 6.15 6.76
C HIS A 49 -1.01 7.63 6.59
N CYS A 50 0.14 8.09 7.09
CA CYS A 50 0.61 9.46 6.89
C CYS A 50 0.77 9.82 5.41
N LEU A 51 1.32 8.94 4.56
CA LEU A 51 1.40 9.20 3.11
C LEU A 51 0.02 9.38 2.47
N SER A 52 -0.95 8.57 2.91
CA SER A 52 -2.34 8.67 2.44
C SER A 52 -2.97 10.02 2.80
N GLU A 53 -2.75 10.51 4.03
CA GLU A 53 -3.19 11.83 4.49
C GLU A 53 -2.55 12.98 3.69
N LEU A 54 -1.28 12.83 3.31
CA LEU A 54 -0.56 13.75 2.43
C LEU A 54 -1.00 13.64 0.95
N LYS A 55 -1.97 12.77 0.64
CA LYS A 55 -2.47 12.45 -0.70
C LYS A 55 -1.39 11.91 -1.65
N ASP A 56 -0.28 11.43 -1.13
CA ASP A 56 0.78 10.79 -1.91
C ASP A 56 0.47 9.30 -2.10
N LYS A 57 0.06 8.94 -3.31
CA LYS A 57 -0.22 7.54 -3.71
C LYS A 57 0.90 6.91 -4.53
N SER A 58 2.04 7.61 -4.69
CA SER A 58 3.10 7.19 -5.62
C SER A 58 3.68 5.83 -5.25
N LEU A 59 3.89 5.58 -3.96
CA LEU A 59 4.44 4.31 -3.48
C LEU A 59 3.45 3.15 -3.71
N MET A 60 2.15 3.37 -3.53
CA MET A 60 1.11 2.40 -3.88
C MET A 60 1.02 2.15 -5.39
N ASN A 61 1.20 3.18 -6.21
CA ASN A 61 1.19 3.05 -7.67
C ASN A 61 2.41 2.25 -8.18
N GLU A 62 3.60 2.52 -7.67
CA GLU A 62 4.82 1.74 -7.96
C GLU A 62 4.63 0.25 -7.61
N PHE A 63 3.93 -0.01 -6.51
CA PHE A 63 3.61 -1.36 -6.08
C PHE A 63 2.51 -2.05 -6.88
N ASN A 64 1.43 -1.35 -7.25
CA ASN A 64 0.39 -1.89 -8.12
C ASN A 64 0.96 -2.30 -9.49
N VAL A 65 1.87 -1.50 -10.04
CA VAL A 65 2.60 -1.83 -11.28
C VAL A 65 3.44 -3.10 -11.12
N THR A 66 4.01 -3.34 -9.94
CA THR A 66 4.74 -4.57 -9.62
C THR A 66 3.78 -5.77 -9.53
N LEU A 67 2.64 -5.62 -8.87
CA LEU A 67 1.64 -6.69 -8.74
C LEU A 67 0.98 -7.06 -10.07
N ASP A 68 0.71 -6.09 -10.95
CA ASP A 68 0.19 -6.38 -12.29
C ASP A 68 1.20 -7.17 -13.14
N LYS A 69 2.50 -7.05 -12.85
CA LYS A 69 3.52 -7.93 -13.44
C LYS A 69 3.52 -9.33 -12.81
N VAL A 70 3.16 -9.44 -11.52
CA VAL A 70 3.05 -10.70 -10.74
C VAL A 70 1.75 -11.46 -11.03
N LYS A 71 0.69 -10.81 -11.54
CA LYS A 71 -0.56 -11.46 -12.00
C LYS A 71 -0.39 -12.45 -13.17
N ARG A 72 0.84 -12.74 -13.61
CA ARG A 72 1.09 -13.86 -14.52
C ARG A 72 1.18 -15.15 -13.70
N PRO A 73 0.25 -16.10 -13.88
CA PRO A 73 0.33 -17.38 -13.20
C PRO A 73 1.60 -18.11 -13.68
N VAL A 74 2.11 -18.99 -12.81
CA VAL A 74 3.22 -19.94 -13.06
C VAL A 74 4.65 -19.43 -12.86
N GLN A 75 4.90 -18.44 -12.00
CA GLN A 75 6.27 -18.20 -11.52
C GLN A 75 6.34 -18.16 -10.00
N SER A 76 7.22 -19.00 -9.44
CA SER A 76 7.44 -19.09 -8.01
C SER A 76 7.78 -17.71 -7.45
N LEU A 77 6.99 -17.23 -6.48
CA LEU A 77 7.31 -15.97 -5.81
C LEU A 77 8.65 -16.10 -5.06
N SER A 78 9.47 -15.06 -5.17
CA SER A 78 10.65 -14.92 -4.33
C SER A 78 10.25 -14.60 -2.88
N PRO A 79 11.13 -14.87 -1.90
CA PRO A 79 10.98 -14.41 -0.52
C PRO A 79 10.51 -12.96 -0.37
N SER A 80 11.09 -12.04 -1.15
CA SER A 80 10.74 -10.61 -1.12
C SER A 80 9.36 -10.32 -1.70
N GLN A 81 8.95 -11.04 -2.74
CA GLN A 81 7.61 -10.92 -3.32
C GLN A 81 6.53 -11.44 -2.37
N CYS A 82 6.80 -12.49 -1.60
CA CYS A 82 5.89 -12.97 -0.57
C CYS A 82 5.73 -11.96 0.58
N SER A 83 6.82 -11.32 1.03
CA SER A 83 6.74 -10.21 2.01
C SER A 83 5.87 -9.07 1.50
N ALA A 84 6.07 -8.68 0.23
CA ALA A 84 5.30 -7.61 -0.40
C ALA A 84 3.80 -7.95 -0.45
N LEU A 85 3.44 -9.16 -0.90
CA LEU A 85 2.05 -9.60 -0.98
C LEU A 85 1.35 -9.59 0.39
N THR A 86 2.04 -10.04 1.44
CA THR A 86 1.54 -9.96 2.81
C THR A 86 1.27 -8.53 3.23
N PHE A 87 2.21 -7.65 2.94
CA PHE A 87 2.11 -6.25 3.29
C PHE A 87 0.89 -5.58 2.62
N PHE A 88 0.66 -5.80 1.33
CA PHE A 88 -0.56 -5.29 0.64
C PHE A 88 -1.84 -5.82 1.25
N SER A 89 -1.84 -7.11 1.56
CA SER A 89 -3.01 -7.77 2.09
C SER A 89 -3.41 -7.19 3.44
N LEU A 90 -2.42 -6.86 4.29
CA LEU A 90 -2.64 -6.24 5.60
C LEU A 90 -3.00 -4.75 5.51
N LEU A 91 -2.54 -4.03 4.48
CA LEU A 91 -2.85 -2.61 4.27
C LEU A 91 -4.21 -2.36 3.63
N SER A 92 -4.76 -3.34 2.91
CA SER A 92 -6.06 -3.21 2.28
C SER A 92 -7.15 -3.19 3.36
N GLU A 93 -7.87 -2.07 3.49
CA GLU A 93 -9.07 -1.95 4.35
C GLU A 93 -10.20 -2.92 3.97
N LYS A 94 -10.08 -3.61 2.83
CA LYS A 94 -11.00 -4.68 2.42
C LYS A 94 -10.53 -6.01 2.98
N GLU A 95 -11.42 -6.69 3.72
CA GLU A 95 -11.28 -8.12 4.00
C GLU A 95 -11.08 -8.89 2.70
N ILE A 96 -10.07 -9.75 2.68
CA ILE A 96 -9.83 -10.65 1.55
C ILE A 96 -10.78 -11.83 1.70
N ASP A 97 -11.85 -11.86 0.89
CA ASP A 97 -12.87 -12.93 0.97
C ASP A 97 -12.27 -14.32 0.69
N VAL A 98 -11.35 -14.42 -0.28
CA VAL A 98 -10.67 -15.67 -0.66
C VAL A 98 -9.18 -15.41 -0.90
N PHE A 99 -8.32 -16.13 -0.19
CA PHE A 99 -6.88 -16.15 -0.44
C PHE A 99 -6.42 -17.60 -0.67
N ASN A 100 -6.00 -17.89 -1.90
CA ASN A 100 -5.48 -19.20 -2.23
C ASN A 100 -3.98 -19.28 -1.92
N MET A 101 -3.64 -19.67 -0.70
CA MET A 101 -2.23 -19.76 -0.27
C MET A 101 -1.42 -20.69 -1.18
N SER A 102 -2.00 -21.76 -1.73
CA SER A 102 -1.30 -22.69 -2.63
C SER A 102 -0.95 -22.11 -4.00
N GLU A 103 -1.56 -21.00 -4.42
CA GLU A 103 -1.13 -20.28 -5.64
C GLU A 103 0.19 -19.51 -5.44
N TYR A 104 0.56 -19.24 -4.18
CA TYR A 104 1.67 -18.34 -3.84
C TYR A 104 2.73 -18.99 -2.94
N ALA A 105 2.38 -20.05 -2.20
CA ALA A 105 3.22 -20.77 -1.25
C ALA A 105 4.28 -21.63 -1.96
N THR A 106 5.30 -20.97 -2.50
CA THR A 106 6.33 -21.60 -3.35
C THR A 106 7.54 -22.09 -2.56
N SER A 107 7.64 -21.73 -1.28
CA SER A 107 8.67 -22.20 -0.33
C SER A 107 8.19 -22.07 1.11
N GLU A 108 8.80 -22.80 2.05
CA GLU A 108 8.51 -22.67 3.49
C GLU A 108 8.69 -21.22 3.98
N GLU A 109 9.70 -20.53 3.46
CA GLU A 109 9.99 -19.13 3.77
C GLU A 109 8.88 -18.19 3.27
N CYS A 110 8.29 -18.49 2.11
CA CYS A 110 7.16 -17.75 1.57
C CYS A 110 5.88 -18.01 2.39
N VAL A 111 5.62 -19.27 2.78
CA VAL A 111 4.49 -19.65 3.63
C VAL A 111 4.51 -18.89 4.95
N ARG A 112 5.67 -18.84 5.62
CA ARG A 112 5.81 -18.10 6.89
C ARG A 112 5.48 -16.62 6.71
N ARG A 113 5.89 -16.03 5.59
CA ARG A 113 5.59 -14.62 5.28
C ARG A 113 4.13 -14.39 4.96
N LEU A 114 3.45 -15.31 4.29
CA LEU A 114 2.03 -15.20 3.92
C LEU A 114 1.06 -15.55 5.05
N LEU A 115 1.55 -16.16 6.15
CA LEU A 115 0.73 -16.55 7.30
C LEU A 115 -0.15 -15.43 7.89
N PRO A 116 0.31 -14.16 8.00
CA PRO A 116 -0.54 -13.06 8.45
C PRO A 116 -1.75 -12.82 7.54
N VAL A 117 -1.62 -13.06 6.22
CA VAL A 117 -2.72 -12.92 5.26
C VAL A 117 -3.81 -13.95 5.53
N ALA A 118 -3.44 -15.21 5.76
CA ALA A 118 -4.40 -16.27 6.06
C ALA A 118 -5.23 -16.00 7.34
N LYS A 119 -4.70 -15.20 8.27
CA LYS A 119 -5.42 -14.83 9.50
C LYS A 119 -6.49 -13.76 9.28
N ILE A 120 -6.35 -12.95 8.24
CA ILE A 120 -7.28 -11.84 7.91
C ILE A 120 -8.22 -12.20 6.75
N THR A 121 -8.12 -13.42 6.21
CA THR A 121 -8.95 -13.91 5.12
C THR A 121 -10.13 -14.70 5.63
N LYS A 122 -11.33 -14.47 5.08
CA LYS A 122 -12.55 -15.18 5.53
C LYS A 122 -12.54 -16.65 5.16
N THR A 123 -12.09 -16.96 3.96
CA THR A 123 -12.03 -18.33 3.44
C THR A 123 -10.64 -18.62 2.89
N LEU A 124 -9.99 -19.62 3.48
CA LEU A 124 -8.76 -20.20 2.95
C LEU A 124 -9.16 -21.36 2.03
N SER A 125 -8.94 -21.24 0.72
CA SER A 125 -9.16 -22.37 -0.19
C SER A 125 -7.93 -23.29 -0.15
N PRO A 126 -8.06 -24.57 0.25
CA PRO A 126 -7.03 -25.54 -0.05
C PRO A 126 -7.05 -25.72 -1.57
N GLY A 127 -6.00 -25.30 -2.28
CA GLY A 127 -5.90 -25.56 -3.70
C GLY A 127 -5.76 -27.05 -3.92
N LEU A 128 -6.90 -27.74 -4.04
CA LEU A 128 -6.94 -29.04 -4.68
C LEU A 128 -6.83 -28.77 -6.17
N HIS A 129 -5.60 -28.82 -6.68
CA HIS A 129 -5.45 -29.39 -8.01
C HIS A 129 -5.46 -30.90 -7.79
N PRO A 130 -6.51 -31.65 -8.17
CA PRO A 130 -6.38 -33.09 -8.25
C PRO A 130 -5.27 -33.36 -9.28
N VAL A 131 -4.17 -33.95 -8.81
CA VAL A 131 -3.28 -34.69 -9.69
C VAL A 131 -4.13 -35.83 -10.24
N ILE A 132 -4.67 -35.64 -11.44
CA ILE A 132 -5.27 -36.73 -12.20
C ILE A 132 -4.10 -37.54 -12.75
N MET A 133 -4.00 -38.78 -12.22
CA MET A 133 -3.21 -39.97 -12.61
C MET A 133 -1.91 -39.77 -13.39
#